data_AF-A0A8X6L0T8-F1
#
_entry.id   AF-A0A8X6L0T8-F1
#
_cell.length_a   1.000
_cell.length_b   1.000
_cell.length_c   1.000
_cell.angle_alpha   90.00
_cell.angle_beta   90.00
_cell.angle_gamma   90.00
#
_symmetry.space_group_name_H-M   'P 1'
#
loop_
_entity.id
_entity.type
_entity.pdbx_description
1 polymer ?
#
loop_
_entity_poly.entity_id
_entity_poly.type
_entity_poly.pdbx_seq_one_letter_code
_entity_poly.pdbx_strand_id
1 'polypeptide(L)'
;MDETEAGAKQEWLRKEFMLDGTHIRSIKHSSLYLNPLNAEQKFFSTNVRQAEILPFSKWENLVEEKLLSFLLPKCLFPLLIELTRMVSIEIDKWIKDLSLILERSAEIAHTSQRYFQWNSLGKIDRTRTARMLIMNEGSNMYDLYILAVHYNLLDDVLIDNNTRRRLEEVAEHGQFSRICIHRQYWRQSAGENDILFAPQNSWTEALHLNLVSHSVQYPDLLFGLAQMGPCERKELFESSSFFILLLLLNWPLQGQFLNASELLLPYLSKDNYYILLRIILYERIMLSRKDFNYFNLLKGFWYQSTVEFKEFVKTKSIYEPLMFTMNYSNERNFPNEKLFESDFNNRLTFQYQGIKYCLFRTDRIFVRRMQIFTDLIYPRYIEEFSFLSQKRKIGPPNNCLLNIVGF
;
A
#
# COMPACT_ATOMS: atom_id res chain seq x y z
N MET A 1 30.98 1.96 -21.46
CA MET A 1 31.15 1.53 -20.06
C MET A 1 32.19 0.44 -20.11
N ASP A 2 33.34 0.69 -19.50
CA ASP A 2 34.51 -0.19 -19.56
C ASP A 2 34.25 -1.45 -18.70
N GLU A 3 34.62 -2.64 -19.17
CA GLU A 3 34.34 -3.92 -18.48
C GLU A 3 34.91 -3.95 -17.03
N THR A 4 35.95 -3.14 -16.80
CA THR A 4 36.61 -2.87 -15.53
C THR A 4 35.70 -2.20 -14.49
N GLU A 5 34.81 -1.29 -14.91
CA GLU A 5 33.91 -0.55 -14.01
C GLU A 5 32.70 -1.40 -13.60
N ALA A 6 32.20 -2.23 -14.52
CA ALA A 6 31.15 -3.21 -14.24
C ALA A 6 31.65 -4.31 -13.27
N GLY A 7 32.91 -4.74 -13.43
CA GLY A 7 33.56 -5.70 -12.53
C GLY A 7 33.71 -5.15 -11.10
N ALA A 8 34.14 -3.90 -10.94
CA ALA A 8 34.30 -3.27 -9.62
C ALA A 8 32.97 -3.13 -8.86
N LYS A 9 31.86 -2.83 -9.57
CA LYS A 9 30.51 -2.76 -8.99
C LYS A 9 29.97 -4.12 -8.56
N GLN A 10 30.24 -5.18 -9.34
CA GLN A 10 29.91 -6.55 -8.92
C GLN A 10 30.76 -7.03 -7.75
N GLU A 11 32.02 -6.64 -7.70
CA GLU A 11 32.93 -6.96 -6.59
C GLU A 11 32.51 -6.28 -5.28
N TRP A 12 31.92 -5.08 -5.35
CA TRP A 12 31.29 -4.43 -4.18
C TRP A 12 30.14 -5.28 -3.61
N LEU A 13 29.24 -5.77 -4.46
CA LEU A 13 28.16 -6.69 -4.04
C LEU A 13 28.70 -8.00 -3.42
N ARG A 14 29.89 -8.45 -3.82
CA ARG A 14 30.54 -9.63 -3.23
C ARG A 14 31.20 -9.32 -1.88
N LYS A 15 31.92 -8.20 -1.79
CA LYS A 15 32.69 -7.81 -0.60
C LYS A 15 31.80 -7.40 0.57
N GLU A 16 30.66 -6.77 0.31
CA GLU A 16 29.74 -6.36 1.37
C GLU A 16 28.96 -7.54 1.98
N PHE A 17 28.94 -8.71 1.32
CA PHE A 17 28.05 -9.84 1.68
C PHE A 17 28.73 -11.19 1.95
N MET A 18 30.07 -11.29 2.03
CA MET A 18 30.82 -12.50 2.42
C MET A 18 30.26 -13.83 1.85
N LEU A 19 30.28 -14.01 0.53
CA LEU A 19 29.94 -15.30 -0.08
C LEU A 19 31.11 -15.82 -0.92
N ASP A 20 31.68 -16.95 -0.48
CA ASP A 20 32.71 -17.69 -1.21
C ASP A 20 32.00 -18.68 -2.16
N GLY A 21 32.13 -18.45 -3.46
CA GLY A 21 31.38 -19.17 -4.48
C GLY A 21 32.19 -20.29 -5.10
N THR A 22 31.83 -21.55 -4.83
CA THR A 22 32.22 -22.67 -5.70
C THR A 22 31.08 -23.66 -5.93
N HIS A 23 30.59 -23.66 -7.18
CA HIS A 23 30.15 -24.80 -8.01
C HIS A 23 28.84 -24.54 -8.76
N ILE A 24 28.95 -24.25 -10.06
CA ILE A 24 27.84 -24.41 -11.02
C ILE A 24 28.39 -25.17 -12.23
N ARG A 25 27.83 -26.37 -12.49
CA ARG A 25 27.90 -27.07 -13.77
C ARG A 25 26.61 -26.81 -14.54
N SER A 26 26.74 -26.50 -15.83
CA SER A 26 25.61 -26.25 -16.72
C SER A 26 24.93 -27.53 -17.18
N ILE A 27 23.60 -27.47 -17.38
CA ILE A 27 22.84 -28.41 -18.20
C ILE A 27 21.97 -27.59 -19.16
N LYS A 28 21.98 -28.00 -20.43
CA LYS A 28 21.22 -27.40 -21.53
C LYS A 28 19.86 -28.10 -21.75
N HIS A 29 18.99 -27.34 -22.42
CA HIS A 29 17.93 -27.74 -23.38
C HIS A 29 16.50 -28.02 -22.84
N SER A 30 15.54 -27.16 -23.19
CA SER A 30 14.69 -27.23 -24.41
C SER A 30 13.25 -26.77 -24.17
N SER A 31 12.77 -25.96 -25.12
CA SER A 31 11.44 -25.37 -25.27
C SER A 31 10.38 -26.37 -25.71
N LEU A 32 9.11 -26.14 -25.32
CA LEU A 32 7.92 -25.96 -26.19
C LEU A 32 6.64 -26.15 -25.37
N TYR A 33 5.71 -25.19 -25.46
CA TYR A 33 4.30 -25.34 -25.87
C TYR A 33 3.49 -24.09 -25.46
N LEU A 34 3.05 -23.35 -26.47
CA LEU A 34 1.97 -22.36 -26.40
C LEU A 34 0.66 -23.05 -26.79
N ASN A 35 -0.42 -22.82 -26.04
CA ASN A 35 -1.74 -22.69 -26.66
C ASN A 35 -2.72 -21.87 -25.78
N PRO A 36 -3.61 -21.05 -26.39
CA PRO A 36 -4.43 -20.08 -25.68
C PRO A 36 -5.88 -20.56 -25.50
N LEU A 37 -6.48 -20.28 -24.35
CA LEU A 37 -7.92 -20.42 -24.11
C LEU A 37 -8.53 -19.04 -23.83
N ASN A 38 -8.95 -18.40 -24.92
CA ASN A 38 -9.84 -17.24 -24.94
C ASN A 38 -11.22 -17.71 -25.40
N ALA A 39 -12.19 -17.85 -24.50
CA ALA A 39 -13.61 -17.94 -24.89
C ALA A 39 -14.65 -17.74 -23.76
N GLU A 40 -14.29 -17.72 -22.47
CA GLU A 40 -15.32 -17.71 -21.40
C GLU A 40 -15.48 -16.39 -20.62
N GLN A 41 -14.65 -15.37 -20.86
CA GLN A 41 -14.72 -14.10 -20.11
C GLN A 41 -15.77 -13.08 -20.60
N LYS A 42 -16.63 -13.42 -21.56
CA LYS A 42 -17.51 -12.43 -22.23
C LYS A 42 -18.97 -12.40 -21.75
N PHE A 43 -19.33 -13.09 -20.67
CA PHE A 43 -20.74 -13.25 -20.28
C PHE A 43 -21.19 -12.55 -18.98
N PHE A 44 -20.31 -11.84 -18.25
CA PHE A 44 -20.68 -11.15 -17.00
C PHE A 44 -20.42 -9.64 -17.03
N SER A 45 -20.97 -8.91 -18.01
CA SER A 45 -20.97 -7.45 -17.94
C SER A 45 -22.22 -6.80 -18.54
N THR A 46 -23.32 -6.81 -17.80
CA THR A 46 -24.40 -5.83 -18.07
C THR A 46 -25.26 -5.57 -16.84
N ASN A 47 -25.48 -4.27 -16.59
CA ASN A 47 -26.42 -3.66 -15.63
C ASN A 47 -25.95 -3.47 -14.18
N VAL A 48 -24.91 -2.66 -14.00
CA VAL A 48 -24.72 -1.87 -12.76
C VAL A 48 -24.65 -0.40 -13.14
N ARG A 49 -25.59 0.41 -12.65
CA ARG A 49 -25.60 1.87 -12.86
C ARG A 49 -24.39 2.47 -12.12
N GLN A 50 -23.58 3.23 -12.87
CA GLN A 50 -22.35 3.86 -12.42
C GLN A 50 -22.66 5.03 -11.47
N ALA A 51 -21.98 5.10 -10.34
CA ALA A 51 -21.98 6.25 -9.44
C ALA A 51 -20.56 6.81 -9.31
N GLU A 52 -20.47 8.09 -9.00
CA GLU A 52 -19.25 8.90 -8.98
C GLU A 52 -18.76 9.04 -7.53
N ILE A 53 -17.45 8.83 -7.29
CA ILE A 53 -16.86 9.15 -5.97
C ILE A 53 -16.78 10.67 -5.85
N LEU A 54 -17.50 11.21 -4.89
CA LEU A 54 -17.54 12.66 -4.68
C LEU A 54 -16.28 13.11 -3.93
N PRO A 55 -15.62 14.21 -4.37
CA PRO A 55 -14.54 14.84 -3.62
C PRO A 55 -14.99 15.20 -2.19
N PHE A 56 -14.04 15.23 -1.24
CA PHE A 56 -14.31 15.40 0.19
C PHE A 56 -15.18 16.64 0.50
N SER A 57 -14.99 17.75 -0.22
CA SER A 57 -15.80 18.97 -0.09
C SER A 57 -17.29 18.77 -0.44
N LYS A 58 -17.60 17.87 -1.38
CA LYS A 58 -18.99 17.48 -1.67
C LYS A 58 -19.53 16.51 -0.61
N TRP A 59 -18.64 15.81 0.10
CA TRP A 59 -19.01 14.87 1.15
C TRP A 59 -19.40 15.57 2.46
N GLU A 60 -18.71 16.66 2.84
CA GLU A 60 -19.09 17.49 4.00
C GLU A 60 -20.52 18.02 3.88
N ASN A 61 -20.90 18.56 2.72
CA ASN A 61 -22.27 19.03 2.48
C ASN A 61 -23.31 17.91 2.64
N LEU A 62 -23.00 16.69 2.18
CA LEU A 62 -23.89 15.53 2.33
C LEU A 62 -23.99 15.07 3.78
N VAL A 63 -22.89 15.14 4.53
CA VAL A 63 -22.90 14.85 5.97
C VAL A 63 -23.73 15.88 6.69
N GLU A 64 -23.55 17.16 6.41
CA GLU A 64 -24.34 18.24 7.01
C GLU A 64 -25.83 18.09 6.69
N GLU A 65 -26.20 17.85 5.43
CA GLU A 65 -27.59 17.61 5.02
C GLU A 65 -28.19 16.41 5.76
N LYS A 66 -27.43 15.31 5.86
CA LYS A 66 -27.86 14.11 6.58
C LYS A 66 -27.94 14.37 8.09
N LEU A 67 -27.00 15.11 8.68
CA LEU A 67 -27.00 15.51 10.08
C LEU A 67 -28.19 16.42 10.41
N LEU A 68 -28.55 17.35 9.52
CA LEU A 68 -29.75 18.19 9.64
C LEU A 68 -31.05 17.36 9.60
N SER A 69 -31.04 16.21 8.91
CA SER A 69 -32.18 15.29 8.90
C SER A 69 -32.36 14.54 10.22
N PHE A 70 -31.29 14.40 11.01
CA PHE A 70 -31.40 13.92 12.39
C PHE A 70 -31.74 15.13 13.26
N LEU A 71 -32.79 15.02 14.09
CA LEU A 71 -33.24 16.07 15.02
C LEU A 71 -32.25 16.28 16.18
N LEU A 72 -30.95 16.40 15.89
CA LEU A 72 -29.85 16.56 16.82
C LEU A 72 -29.65 18.05 17.15
N PRO A 73 -29.23 18.39 18.37
CA PRO A 73 -28.83 19.75 18.70
C PRO A 73 -27.72 20.26 17.79
N LYS A 74 -27.88 21.47 17.23
CA LYS A 74 -26.91 22.09 16.30
C LYS A 74 -25.50 22.22 16.89
N CYS A 75 -25.37 22.32 18.21
CA CYS A 75 -24.07 22.40 18.88
C CYS A 75 -23.21 21.13 18.73
N LEU A 76 -23.82 19.98 18.42
CA LEU A 76 -23.09 18.71 18.20
C LEU A 76 -22.57 18.57 16.77
N PHE A 77 -23.01 19.41 15.84
CA PHE A 77 -22.72 19.24 14.41
C PHE A 77 -21.24 19.36 14.10
N PRO A 78 -20.50 20.37 14.60
CA PRO A 78 -19.06 20.46 14.33
C PRO A 78 -18.29 19.23 14.79
N LEU A 79 -18.66 18.68 15.96
CA LEU A 79 -18.04 17.46 16.49
C LEU A 79 -18.34 16.23 15.62
N LEU A 80 -19.59 16.06 15.18
CA LEU A 80 -19.97 14.93 14.33
C LEU A 80 -19.33 15.02 12.94
N ILE A 81 -19.22 16.23 12.37
CA ILE A 81 -18.51 16.45 11.10
C ILE A 81 -17.05 16.04 11.25
N GLU A 82 -16.37 16.51 12.32
CA GLU A 82 -14.97 16.18 12.58
C GLU A 82 -14.76 14.67 12.78
N LEU A 83 -15.60 14.01 13.57
CA LEU A 83 -15.54 12.56 13.77
C LEU A 83 -15.76 11.80 12.45
N THR A 84 -16.73 12.23 11.64
CA THR A 84 -17.01 11.58 10.36
C THR A 84 -15.84 11.78 9.40
N ARG A 85 -15.19 12.95 9.41
CA ARG A 85 -13.96 13.22 8.67
C ARG A 85 -12.84 12.26 9.07
N MET A 86 -12.59 12.08 10.37
CA MET A 86 -11.57 11.15 10.86
C MET A 86 -11.82 9.71 10.41
N VAL A 87 -13.07 9.24 10.52
CA VAL A 87 -13.49 7.91 10.06
C VAL A 87 -13.26 7.75 8.54
N SER A 88 -13.62 8.76 7.75
CA SER A 88 -13.43 8.74 6.30
C SER A 88 -11.96 8.70 5.90
N ILE A 89 -11.10 9.45 6.60
CA ILE A 89 -9.64 9.44 6.37
C ILE A 89 -9.07 8.04 6.67
N GLU A 90 -9.47 7.41 7.78
CA GLU A 90 -8.99 6.07 8.13
C GLU A 90 -9.45 5.00 7.13
N ILE A 91 -10.69 5.10 6.64
CA ILE A 91 -11.22 4.22 5.58
C ILE A 91 -10.44 4.42 4.27
N ASP A 92 -10.23 5.65 3.84
CA ASP A 92 -9.48 5.96 2.62
C ASP A 92 -8.04 5.45 2.71
N LYS A 93 -7.41 5.63 3.87
CA LYS A 93 -6.08 5.07 4.14
C LYS A 93 -6.08 3.55 4.04
N TRP A 94 -7.05 2.87 4.65
CA TRP A 94 -7.17 1.41 4.56
C TRP A 94 -7.36 0.94 3.11
N ILE A 95 -8.26 1.59 2.35
CA ILE A 95 -8.52 1.24 0.95
C ILE A 95 -7.27 1.44 0.10
N LYS A 96 -6.53 2.53 0.30
CA LYS A 96 -5.27 2.79 -0.41
C LYS A 96 -4.24 1.71 -0.12
N ASP A 97 -4.02 1.40 1.15
CA ASP A 97 -3.09 0.33 1.55
C ASP A 97 -3.52 -1.02 0.94
N LEU A 98 -4.82 -1.32 0.95
CA LEU A 98 -5.35 -2.53 0.35
C LEU A 98 -5.21 -2.55 -1.18
N SER A 99 -5.37 -1.41 -1.86
CA SER A 99 -5.25 -1.31 -3.31
C SER A 99 -3.81 -1.51 -3.80
N LEU A 100 -2.82 -1.17 -2.96
CA LEU A 100 -1.41 -1.47 -3.21
C LEU A 100 -1.12 -2.97 -3.08
N ILE A 101 -1.85 -3.66 -2.21
CA ILE A 101 -1.70 -5.09 -1.98
C ILE A 101 -2.49 -5.89 -3.03
N LEU A 102 -3.66 -5.40 -3.41
CA LEU A 102 -4.65 -6.10 -4.24
C LEU A 102 -4.95 -5.26 -5.49
N GLU A 103 -3.97 -5.16 -6.40
CA GLU A 103 -4.05 -4.40 -7.66
C GLU A 103 -5.33 -4.68 -8.48
N ARG A 104 -6.00 -5.82 -8.25
CA ARG A 104 -7.16 -6.28 -9.01
C ARG A 104 -8.50 -6.26 -8.27
N SER A 105 -8.56 -5.97 -6.97
CA SER A 105 -9.75 -6.26 -6.16
C SER A 105 -10.53 -5.00 -5.70
N ALA A 106 -11.02 -4.22 -6.66
CA ALA A 106 -12.02 -3.18 -6.34
C ALA A 106 -13.22 -3.77 -5.55
N GLU A 107 -13.56 -5.04 -5.79
CA GLU A 107 -14.62 -5.77 -5.10
C GLU A 107 -14.38 -5.96 -3.59
N ILE A 108 -13.14 -6.19 -3.15
CA ILE A 108 -12.84 -6.35 -1.72
C ILE A 108 -12.90 -5.00 -1.02
N ALA A 109 -12.39 -3.93 -1.64
CA ALA A 109 -12.55 -2.59 -1.11
C ALA A 109 -14.03 -2.24 -0.90
N HIS A 110 -14.91 -2.62 -1.83
CA HIS A 110 -16.35 -2.40 -1.71
C HIS A 110 -17.03 -3.20 -0.60
N THR A 111 -16.71 -4.48 -0.48
CA THR A 111 -17.33 -5.38 0.50
C THR A 111 -16.78 -5.13 1.91
N SER A 112 -15.55 -4.65 2.03
CA SER A 112 -14.85 -4.40 3.30
C SER A 112 -15.55 -3.42 4.25
N GLN A 113 -16.37 -2.50 3.74
CA GLN A 113 -17.02 -1.49 4.58
C GLN A 113 -17.94 -2.08 5.66
N ARG A 114 -18.45 -3.30 5.43
CA ARG A 114 -19.28 -4.04 6.41
C ARG A 114 -18.44 -4.82 7.42
N TYR A 115 -17.17 -5.04 7.11
CA TYR A 115 -16.25 -5.87 7.88
C TYR A 115 -15.25 -5.05 8.71
N PHE A 116 -15.20 -3.73 8.54
CA PHE A 116 -14.38 -2.84 9.35
C PHE A 116 -14.64 -3.07 10.84
N GLN A 117 -13.63 -3.62 11.50
CA GLN A 117 -13.53 -3.70 12.93
C GLN A 117 -12.82 -2.45 13.41
N TRP A 118 -13.37 -1.79 14.42
CA TRP A 118 -12.81 -0.57 14.99
C TRP A 118 -12.21 -0.88 16.35
N ASN A 119 -11.04 -0.32 16.66
CA ASN A 119 -10.47 -0.38 17.99
C ASN A 119 -11.00 0.77 18.88
N SER A 120 -10.67 0.73 20.17
CA SER A 120 -11.10 1.76 21.14
C SER A 120 -10.56 3.17 20.85
N LEU A 121 -9.57 3.31 19.96
CA LEU A 121 -9.01 4.59 19.53
C LEU A 121 -9.72 5.16 18.29
N GLY A 122 -10.79 4.51 17.80
CA GLY A 122 -11.50 4.93 16.61
C GLY A 122 -10.73 4.70 15.31
N LYS A 123 -9.73 3.81 15.32
CA LYS A 123 -9.02 3.38 14.10
C LYS A 123 -9.50 2.00 13.65
N ILE A 124 -9.33 1.70 12.37
CA ILE A 124 -9.62 0.36 11.86
C ILE A 124 -8.61 -0.62 12.46
N ASP A 125 -9.12 -1.62 13.18
CA ASP A 125 -8.37 -2.80 13.57
C ASP A 125 -8.11 -3.62 12.32
N ARG A 126 -6.94 -3.37 11.74
CA ARG A 126 -6.48 -3.90 10.47
C ARG A 126 -6.50 -5.42 10.43
N THR A 127 -5.92 -6.05 11.46
CA THR A 127 -5.81 -7.50 11.57
C THR A 127 -7.18 -8.14 11.73
N ARG A 128 -8.04 -7.62 12.62
CA ARG A 128 -9.40 -8.18 12.77
C ARG A 128 -10.25 -7.96 11.53
N THR A 129 -10.13 -6.81 10.87
CA THR A 129 -10.82 -6.52 9.61
C THR A 129 -10.39 -7.48 8.51
N ALA A 130 -9.08 -7.70 8.34
CA ALA A 130 -8.53 -8.64 7.38
C ALA A 130 -9.02 -10.07 7.65
N ARG A 131 -9.03 -10.51 8.92
CA ARG A 131 -9.59 -11.81 9.32
C ARG A 131 -11.06 -11.95 8.93
N MET A 132 -11.88 -10.93 9.20
CA MET A 132 -13.30 -10.95 8.82
C MET A 132 -13.51 -10.98 7.30
N LEU A 133 -12.63 -10.33 6.54
CA LEU A 133 -12.62 -10.39 5.08
C LEU A 133 -12.25 -11.78 4.56
N ILE A 134 -11.23 -12.40 5.14
CA ILE A 134 -10.79 -13.77 4.81
C ILE A 134 -11.89 -14.79 5.06
N MET A 135 -12.63 -14.65 6.17
CA MET A 135 -13.73 -15.54 6.51
C MET A 135 -14.99 -15.35 5.64
N ASN A 136 -15.03 -14.34 4.77
CA ASN A 136 -16.17 -14.08 3.91
C ASN A 136 -16.09 -14.93 2.62
N GLU A 137 -17.00 -15.89 2.48
CA GLU A 137 -16.98 -16.91 1.41
C GLU A 137 -17.06 -16.34 -0.02
N GLY A 138 -17.53 -15.10 -0.18
CA GLY A 138 -17.79 -14.46 -1.48
C GLY A 138 -16.60 -13.76 -2.14
N SER A 139 -15.42 -13.74 -1.53
CA SER A 139 -14.26 -13.02 -2.07
C SER A 139 -13.37 -13.92 -2.95
N ASN A 140 -12.64 -13.30 -3.87
CA ASN A 140 -11.66 -13.98 -4.72
C ASN A 140 -10.55 -14.60 -3.86
N MET A 141 -10.35 -15.91 -4.00
CA MET A 141 -9.39 -16.68 -3.19
C MET A 141 -7.94 -16.17 -3.30
N TYR A 142 -7.54 -15.68 -4.48
CA TYR A 142 -6.20 -15.12 -4.68
C TYR A 142 -5.97 -13.89 -3.82
N ASP A 143 -6.95 -12.98 -3.82
CA ASP A 143 -6.86 -11.77 -3.02
C ASP A 143 -6.94 -12.07 -1.52
N LEU A 144 -7.78 -13.04 -1.12
CA LEU A 144 -7.83 -13.50 0.27
C LEU A 144 -6.51 -14.10 0.73
N TYR A 145 -5.83 -14.87 -0.13
CA TYR A 145 -4.51 -15.41 0.17
C TYR A 145 -3.48 -14.29 0.36
N ILE A 146 -3.40 -13.33 -0.56
CA ILE A 146 -2.48 -12.19 -0.43
C ILE A 146 -2.77 -11.43 0.87
N LEU A 147 -4.05 -11.21 1.18
CA LEU A 147 -4.46 -10.55 2.40
C LEU A 147 -4.03 -11.34 3.65
N ALA A 148 -4.17 -12.65 3.62
CA ALA A 148 -3.75 -13.53 4.71
C ALA A 148 -2.24 -13.51 4.91
N VAL A 149 -1.45 -13.57 3.84
CA VAL A 149 0.01 -13.45 3.91
C VAL A 149 0.39 -12.09 4.49
N HIS A 150 -0.18 -11.01 3.96
CA HIS A 150 0.15 -9.64 4.37
C HIS A 150 -0.13 -9.39 5.87
N TYR A 151 -1.23 -9.93 6.40
CA TYR A 151 -1.61 -9.76 7.80
C TYR A 151 -1.13 -10.89 8.72
N ASN A 152 -0.33 -11.84 8.20
CA ASN A 152 0.12 -13.04 8.91
C ASN A 152 -1.04 -13.85 9.52
N LEU A 153 -2.08 -14.07 8.72
CA LEU A 153 -3.32 -14.80 9.06
C LEU A 153 -3.45 -16.12 8.28
N LEU A 154 -2.33 -16.68 7.80
CA LEU A 154 -2.33 -17.95 7.07
C LEU A 154 -2.97 -19.08 7.91
N ASP A 155 -2.70 -19.12 9.21
CA ASP A 155 -3.31 -20.12 10.10
C ASP A 155 -4.83 -19.98 10.18
N ASP A 156 -5.35 -18.75 10.21
CA ASP A 156 -6.80 -18.48 10.23
C ASP A 156 -7.48 -18.97 8.95
N VAL A 157 -6.78 -18.91 7.81
CA VAL A 157 -7.26 -19.45 6.53
C VAL A 157 -7.26 -20.97 6.54
N LEU A 158 -6.26 -21.58 7.16
CA LEU A 158 -6.04 -23.03 7.16
C LEU A 158 -6.93 -23.79 8.15
N ILE A 159 -7.44 -23.11 9.20
CA ILE A 159 -8.37 -23.70 10.15
C ILE A 159 -9.72 -24.02 9.49
N ASP A 160 -10.17 -23.20 8.54
CA ASP A 160 -11.39 -23.50 7.80
C ASP A 160 -11.11 -24.50 6.66
N ASN A 161 -11.56 -25.74 6.83
CA ASN A 161 -11.37 -26.80 5.84
C ASN A 161 -11.93 -26.44 4.45
N ASN A 162 -12.98 -25.62 4.38
CA ASN A 162 -13.52 -25.17 3.10
C ASN A 162 -12.57 -24.18 2.41
N THR A 163 -12.09 -23.17 3.13
CA THR A 163 -11.13 -22.19 2.59
C THR A 163 -9.80 -22.85 2.24
N ARG A 164 -9.32 -23.77 3.08
CA ARG A 164 -8.14 -24.59 2.79
C ARG A 164 -8.31 -25.39 1.50
N ARG A 165 -9.42 -26.12 1.34
CA ARG A 165 -9.67 -26.91 0.12
C ARG A 165 -9.71 -26.00 -1.11
N ARG A 166 -10.36 -24.84 -1.02
CA ARG A 166 -10.39 -23.86 -2.12
C ARG A 166 -9.00 -23.33 -2.46
N LEU A 167 -8.14 -23.10 -1.47
CA LEU A 167 -6.75 -22.72 -1.72
C LEU A 167 -5.96 -23.84 -2.40
N GLU A 168 -6.14 -25.09 -1.97
CA GLU A 168 -5.52 -26.27 -2.57
C GLU A 168 -5.99 -26.45 -4.03
N GLU A 169 -7.30 -26.31 -4.30
CA GLU A 169 -7.88 -26.36 -5.65
C GLU A 169 -7.31 -25.26 -6.56
N VAL A 170 -7.27 -24.00 -6.10
CA VAL A 170 -6.67 -22.91 -6.88
C VAL A 170 -5.18 -23.16 -7.08
N ALA A 171 -4.53 -23.85 -6.15
CA ALA A 171 -3.12 -24.16 -6.27
C ALA A 171 -2.76 -25.22 -7.29
N GLU A 172 -3.64 -26.20 -7.48
CA GLU A 172 -3.52 -27.22 -8.51
C GLU A 172 -3.69 -26.64 -9.92
N HIS A 173 -4.39 -25.50 -10.08
CA HIS A 173 -4.60 -24.84 -11.38
C HIS A 173 -3.38 -24.04 -11.89
N GLY A 174 -2.17 -24.33 -11.40
CA GLY A 174 -0.91 -23.81 -11.93
C GLY A 174 -0.57 -22.37 -11.56
N GLN A 175 -1.53 -21.57 -11.08
CA GLN A 175 -1.27 -20.20 -10.62
C GLN A 175 -0.62 -20.13 -9.22
N PHE A 176 -0.67 -21.20 -8.40
CA PHE A 176 -0.06 -21.21 -7.06
C PHE A 176 1.07 -22.25 -6.85
N SER A 177 1.61 -22.90 -7.89
CA SER A 177 2.82 -23.72 -7.67
C SER A 177 3.94 -22.93 -6.96
N ARG A 178 3.94 -21.61 -7.14
CA ARG A 178 4.85 -20.62 -6.51
C ARG A 178 4.53 -20.30 -5.05
N ILE A 179 3.27 -20.42 -4.63
CA ILE A 179 2.84 -20.29 -3.23
C ILE A 179 3.13 -21.57 -2.45
N CYS A 180 3.06 -22.73 -3.11
CA CYS A 180 3.60 -23.98 -2.57
C CYS A 180 5.12 -23.91 -2.37
N ILE A 181 5.86 -23.24 -3.26
CA ILE A 181 7.30 -22.95 -3.06
C ILE A 181 7.53 -22.05 -1.84
N HIS A 182 6.71 -21.00 -1.65
CA HIS A 182 6.79 -20.15 -0.45
C HIS A 182 6.51 -20.95 0.84
N ARG A 183 5.52 -21.85 0.82
CA ARG A 183 5.19 -22.77 1.93
C ARG A 183 6.29 -23.80 2.20
N GLN A 184 6.87 -24.37 1.14
CA GLN A 184 7.94 -25.36 1.24
C GLN A 184 9.22 -24.72 1.78
N TYR A 185 9.51 -23.49 1.38
CA TYR A 185 10.61 -22.69 1.92
C TYR A 185 10.41 -22.36 3.41
N TRP A 186 9.22 -21.88 3.80
CA TRP A 186 8.91 -21.59 5.21
C TRP A 186 9.04 -22.83 6.12
N ARG A 187 8.60 -24.00 5.63
CA ARG A 187 8.79 -25.28 6.34
C ARG A 187 10.26 -25.67 6.48
N GLN A 188 11.05 -25.46 5.43
CA GLN A 188 12.49 -25.75 5.45
C GLN A 188 13.24 -24.83 6.42
N SER A 189 12.92 -23.54 6.48
CA SER A 189 13.49 -22.60 7.45
C SER A 189 13.02 -22.84 8.89
N ALA A 190 11.89 -23.53 9.09
CA ALA A 190 11.38 -23.94 10.40
C ALA A 190 11.96 -25.28 10.90
N GLY A 191 12.87 -25.92 10.15
CA GLY A 191 13.60 -27.12 10.58
C GLY A 191 12.90 -28.46 10.29
N GLU A 192 11.93 -28.51 9.38
CA GLU A 192 11.39 -29.79 8.89
C GLU A 192 12.30 -30.38 7.79
N ASN A 193 12.99 -31.47 8.13
CA ASN A 193 14.09 -32.09 7.37
C ASN A 193 13.65 -32.96 6.17
N ASP A 194 12.85 -32.44 5.24
CA ASP A 194 12.64 -33.10 3.94
C ASP A 194 13.14 -32.21 2.78
N ILE A 195 14.31 -32.60 2.26
CA ILE A 195 15.03 -31.90 1.19
C ILE A 195 14.53 -32.42 -0.17
N LEU A 196 13.73 -31.62 -0.86
CA LEU A 196 13.52 -31.72 -2.30
C LEU A 196 13.76 -30.33 -2.93
N PHE A 197 14.68 -30.30 -3.89
CA PHE A 197 15.17 -29.09 -4.57
C PHE A 197 14.04 -28.41 -5.36
N ALA A 198 13.87 -27.10 -5.16
CA ALA A 198 13.14 -26.25 -6.10
C ALA A 198 13.97 -26.10 -7.40
N PRO A 199 13.33 -26.12 -8.59
CA PRO A 199 14.05 -25.89 -9.84
C PRO A 199 14.64 -24.46 -9.88
N GLN A 200 15.90 -24.33 -10.33
CA GLN A 200 16.66 -23.07 -10.36
C GLN A 200 15.91 -21.90 -11.05
N ASN A 201 14.99 -22.20 -11.97
CA ASN A 201 14.24 -21.21 -12.73
C ASN A 201 13.07 -20.56 -11.94
N SER A 202 12.85 -20.92 -10.67
CA SER A 202 11.68 -20.44 -9.90
C SER A 202 11.91 -19.14 -9.13
N TRP A 203 13.15 -18.68 -8.99
CA TRP A 203 13.48 -17.57 -8.09
C TRP A 203 12.99 -16.22 -8.61
N THR A 204 13.24 -15.90 -9.88
CA THR A 204 12.87 -14.60 -10.48
C THR A 204 11.37 -14.33 -10.36
N GLU A 205 10.56 -15.32 -10.67
CA GLU A 205 9.10 -15.20 -10.66
C GLU A 205 8.51 -15.19 -9.23
N ALA A 206 9.05 -16.01 -8.32
CA ALA A 206 8.63 -16.00 -6.92
C ALA A 206 8.98 -14.67 -6.26
N LEU A 207 10.19 -14.17 -6.49
CA LEU A 207 10.63 -12.87 -5.98
C LEU A 207 9.82 -11.73 -6.61
N HIS A 208 9.51 -11.79 -7.90
CA HIS A 208 8.64 -10.82 -8.57
C HIS A 208 7.24 -10.77 -7.95
N LEU A 209 6.59 -11.93 -7.77
CA LEU A 209 5.27 -11.99 -7.13
C LEU A 209 5.30 -11.49 -5.69
N ASN A 210 6.35 -11.82 -4.94
CA ASN A 210 6.48 -11.35 -3.57
C ASN A 210 6.76 -9.83 -3.53
N LEU A 211 7.56 -9.30 -4.47
CA LEU A 211 7.84 -7.86 -4.60
C LEU A 211 6.56 -7.09 -4.93
N VAL A 212 5.76 -7.59 -5.87
CA VAL A 212 4.47 -6.98 -6.25
C VAL A 212 3.47 -7.05 -5.10
N SER A 213 3.43 -8.15 -4.35
CA SER A 213 2.54 -8.29 -3.17
C SER A 213 3.04 -7.56 -1.91
N HIS A 214 4.17 -6.87 -1.99
CA HIS A 214 4.79 -6.15 -0.86
C HIS A 214 5.05 -7.05 0.37
N SER A 215 5.20 -8.35 0.16
CA SER A 215 5.37 -9.35 1.23
C SER A 215 6.85 -9.73 1.48
N VAL A 216 7.75 -9.34 0.57
CA VAL A 216 9.20 -9.60 0.74
C VAL A 216 9.75 -8.73 1.85
N GLN A 217 10.30 -9.37 2.88
CA GLN A 217 11.17 -8.68 3.81
C GLN A 217 12.53 -8.44 3.14
N TYR A 218 13.15 -7.31 3.43
CA TYR A 218 14.44 -6.95 2.83
C TYR A 218 15.55 -8.00 2.94
N PRO A 219 15.74 -8.68 4.10
CA PRO A 219 16.74 -9.73 4.18
C PRO A 219 16.52 -10.81 3.12
N ASP A 220 15.25 -11.16 2.84
CA ASP A 220 14.89 -12.15 1.84
C ASP A 220 15.16 -11.65 0.42
N LEU A 221 14.90 -10.37 0.14
CA LEU A 221 15.23 -9.76 -1.15
C LEU A 221 16.73 -9.81 -1.41
N LEU A 222 17.54 -9.34 -0.46
CA LEU A 222 18.99 -9.33 -0.59
C LEU A 222 19.56 -10.74 -0.71
N PHE A 223 19.07 -11.66 0.14
CA PHE A 223 19.48 -13.04 0.09
C PHE A 223 19.16 -13.65 -1.28
N GLY A 224 17.93 -13.46 -1.77
CA GLY A 224 17.52 -13.91 -3.11
C GLY A 224 18.41 -13.33 -4.21
N LEU A 225 18.67 -12.03 -4.18
CA LEU A 225 19.57 -11.37 -5.14
C LEU A 225 21.00 -11.92 -5.07
N ALA A 226 21.50 -12.26 -3.88
CA ALA A 226 22.83 -12.81 -3.70
C ALA A 226 22.96 -14.25 -4.23
N GLN A 227 21.87 -15.02 -4.18
CA GLN A 227 21.81 -16.39 -4.73
C GLN A 227 21.60 -16.42 -6.25
N MET A 228 21.04 -15.37 -6.85
CA MET A 228 20.73 -15.32 -8.28
C MET A 228 21.97 -15.20 -9.16
N GLY A 229 21.98 -15.98 -10.25
CA GLY A 229 22.96 -15.84 -11.31
C GLY A 229 22.89 -14.46 -12.00
N PRO A 230 23.95 -14.01 -12.69
CA PRO A 230 23.95 -12.72 -13.39
C PRO A 230 22.79 -12.56 -14.40
N CYS A 231 22.41 -13.64 -15.10
CA CYS A 231 21.30 -13.64 -16.05
C CYS A 231 19.94 -13.46 -15.36
N GLU A 232 19.71 -14.20 -14.27
CA GLU A 232 18.47 -14.13 -13.48
C GLU A 232 18.30 -12.76 -12.83
N ARG A 233 19.38 -12.20 -12.26
CA ARG A 233 19.36 -10.82 -11.72
C ARG A 233 19.00 -9.80 -12.78
N LYS A 234 19.57 -9.93 -13.98
CA LYS A 234 19.25 -9.03 -15.10
C LYS A 234 17.77 -9.11 -15.46
N GLU A 235 17.23 -10.31 -15.61
CA GLU A 235 15.80 -10.53 -15.91
C GLU A 235 14.89 -9.95 -14.80
N LEU A 236 15.27 -10.16 -13.54
CA LEU A 236 14.58 -9.56 -12.40
C LEU A 236 14.62 -8.02 -12.46
N PHE A 237 15.77 -7.43 -12.76
CA PHE A 237 15.93 -5.98 -12.84
C PHE A 237 15.10 -5.40 -13.99
N GLU A 238 15.09 -6.04 -15.15
CA GLU A 238 14.28 -5.66 -16.31
C GLU A 238 12.78 -5.69 -16.00
N SER A 239 12.32 -6.68 -15.23
CA SER A 239 10.90 -6.84 -14.89
C SER A 239 10.46 -6.06 -13.65
N SER A 240 11.37 -5.75 -12.72
CA SER A 240 11.03 -5.38 -11.34
C SER A 240 11.81 -4.20 -10.77
N SER A 241 12.63 -3.49 -11.56
CA SER A 241 13.45 -2.36 -11.10
C SER A 241 12.66 -1.34 -10.28
N PHE A 242 11.44 -1.02 -10.70
CA PHE A 242 10.55 -0.11 -9.99
C PHE A 242 10.20 -0.60 -8.59
N PHE A 243 9.73 -1.84 -8.46
CA PHE A 243 9.30 -2.40 -7.17
C PHE A 243 10.47 -2.57 -6.20
N ILE A 244 11.64 -2.96 -6.72
CA ILE A 244 12.86 -3.06 -5.91
C ILE A 244 13.21 -1.68 -5.32
N LEU A 245 13.24 -0.63 -6.15
CA LEU A 245 13.51 0.73 -5.68
C LEU A 245 12.42 1.23 -4.73
N LEU A 246 11.16 0.95 -5.01
CA LEU A 246 10.04 1.32 -4.14
C LEU A 246 10.17 0.68 -2.75
N LEU A 247 10.54 -0.60 -2.68
CA LEU A 247 10.78 -1.30 -1.42
C LEU A 247 11.89 -0.62 -0.61
N LEU A 248 12.98 -0.23 -1.27
CA LEU A 248 14.12 0.44 -0.66
C LEU A 248 13.77 1.84 -0.11
N LEU A 249 12.61 2.43 -0.44
CA LEU A 249 12.16 3.69 0.16
C LEU A 249 11.53 3.52 1.56
N ASN A 250 11.28 2.27 1.98
CA ASN A 250 10.72 1.97 3.29
C ASN A 250 11.81 1.83 4.35
N TRP A 251 11.48 2.17 5.59
CA TRP A 251 12.37 1.96 6.74
C TRP A 251 12.62 0.47 6.99
N PRO A 252 13.87 0.03 7.24
CA PRO A 252 15.12 0.81 7.45
C PRO A 252 16.06 0.88 6.22
N LEU A 253 15.53 0.75 5.01
CA LEU A 253 16.30 0.38 3.82
C LEU A 253 16.78 1.57 2.99
N GLN A 254 16.35 2.78 3.34
CA GLN A 254 16.55 3.98 2.53
C GLN A 254 18.04 4.29 2.31
N GLY A 255 18.92 3.90 3.24
CA GLY A 255 20.37 4.05 3.09
C GLY A 255 20.94 3.32 1.88
N GLN A 256 20.27 2.28 1.41
CA GLN A 256 20.71 1.43 0.29
C GLN A 256 20.09 1.85 -1.06
N PHE A 257 19.11 2.76 -1.03
CA PHE A 257 18.37 3.17 -2.22
C PHE A 257 19.29 3.74 -3.31
N LEU A 258 20.20 4.66 -2.96
CA LEU A 258 21.06 5.34 -3.95
C LEU A 258 22.11 4.42 -4.60
N ASN A 259 22.57 3.41 -3.86
CA ASN A 259 23.49 2.41 -4.40
C ASN A 259 22.75 1.48 -5.38
N ALA A 260 21.55 1.06 -5.00
CA ALA A 260 20.72 0.22 -5.86
C ALA A 260 20.22 0.99 -7.09
N SER A 261 19.88 2.28 -6.98
CA SER A 261 19.42 3.07 -8.11
C SER A 261 20.47 3.21 -9.19
N GLU A 262 21.75 3.30 -8.84
CA GLU A 262 22.82 3.33 -9.83
C GLU A 262 22.81 2.07 -10.72
N LEU A 263 22.51 0.90 -10.13
CA LEU A 263 22.43 -0.38 -10.85
C LEU A 263 21.10 -0.56 -11.59
N LEU A 264 20.00 -0.03 -11.03
CA LEU A 264 18.64 -0.29 -11.51
C LEU A 264 18.12 0.77 -12.49
N LEU A 265 18.69 1.97 -12.51
CA LEU A 265 18.31 3.07 -13.42
C LEU A 265 18.27 2.66 -14.90
N PRO A 266 19.24 1.89 -15.45
CA PRO A 266 19.19 1.45 -16.86
C PRO A 266 17.99 0.57 -17.20
N TYR A 267 17.41 -0.09 -16.20
CA TYR A 267 16.26 -0.99 -16.36
C TYR A 267 14.93 -0.32 -16.02
N LEU A 268 14.95 0.95 -15.62
CA LEU A 268 13.77 1.68 -15.18
C LEU A 268 13.12 2.41 -16.36
N SER A 269 11.81 2.29 -16.52
CA SER A 269 11.08 3.08 -17.52
C SER A 269 10.97 4.55 -17.09
N LYS A 270 10.80 5.46 -18.06
CA LYS A 270 10.59 6.90 -17.81
C LYS A 270 9.38 7.16 -16.92
N ASP A 271 8.29 6.43 -17.12
CA ASP A 271 7.09 6.52 -16.29
C ASP A 271 7.34 6.03 -14.86
N ASN A 272 8.04 4.91 -14.69
CA ASN A 272 8.37 4.39 -13.36
C ASN A 272 9.33 5.31 -12.60
N TYR A 273 10.30 5.92 -13.29
CA TYR A 273 11.16 6.95 -12.73
C TYR A 273 10.36 8.16 -12.24
N TYR A 274 9.43 8.65 -13.07
CA TYR A 274 8.50 9.73 -12.69
C TYR A 274 7.64 9.37 -11.48
N ILE A 275 7.12 8.14 -11.40
CA ILE A 275 6.33 7.67 -10.26
C ILE A 275 7.18 7.64 -8.98
N LEU A 276 8.42 7.14 -9.03
CA LEU A 276 9.32 7.13 -7.87
C LEU A 276 9.61 8.54 -7.36
N LEU A 277 9.88 9.50 -8.26
CA LEU A 277 10.07 10.90 -7.86
C LEU A 277 8.83 11.46 -7.16
N ARG A 278 7.62 11.15 -7.66
CA ARG A 278 6.37 11.56 -6.99
C ARG A 278 6.24 10.96 -5.61
N ILE A 279 6.53 9.67 -5.44
CA ILE A 279 6.42 9.00 -4.15
C ILE A 279 7.38 9.64 -3.15
N ILE A 280 8.64 9.84 -3.54
CA ILE A 280 9.64 10.48 -2.67
C ILE A 280 9.18 11.92 -2.32
N LEU A 281 8.75 12.70 -3.30
CA LEU A 281 8.37 14.09 -3.11
C LEU A 281 7.09 14.24 -2.26
N TYR A 282 6.01 13.59 -2.64
CA TYR A 282 4.69 13.82 -2.03
C TYR A 282 4.40 12.91 -0.85
N GLU A 283 4.89 11.67 -0.84
CA GLU A 283 4.57 10.73 0.24
C GLU A 283 5.64 10.68 1.32
N ARG A 284 6.89 11.05 1.00
CA ARG A 284 7.98 11.08 1.98
C ARG A 284 8.26 12.50 2.45
N ILE A 285 8.57 13.42 1.53
CA ILE A 285 8.95 14.79 1.90
C ILE A 285 7.75 15.63 2.34
N MET A 286 6.70 15.75 1.54
CA MET A 286 5.55 16.63 1.84
C MET A 286 4.78 16.16 3.10
N LEU A 287 4.70 14.84 3.34
CA LEU A 287 4.16 14.29 4.58
C LEU A 287 5.12 14.42 5.78
N SER A 288 6.24 15.11 5.61
CA SER A 288 7.22 15.43 6.66
C SER A 288 7.71 14.19 7.42
N ARG A 289 7.98 13.10 6.70
CA ARG A 289 8.53 11.87 7.27
C ARG A 289 9.95 12.15 7.80
N LYS A 290 10.18 11.81 9.07
CA LYS A 290 11.43 12.11 9.81
C LYS A 290 12.34 10.90 10.02
N ASP A 291 11.92 9.73 9.56
CA ASP A 291 12.68 8.48 9.67
C ASP A 291 13.92 8.46 8.77
N PHE A 292 13.94 9.23 7.68
CA PHE A 292 15.11 9.33 6.81
C PHE A 292 15.26 10.73 6.19
N ASN A 293 16.47 11.09 5.76
CA ASN A 293 16.71 12.33 5.03
C ASN A 293 16.31 12.20 3.55
N TYR A 294 15.00 12.24 3.31
CA TYR A 294 14.44 12.09 1.97
C TYR A 294 14.79 13.23 1.02
N PHE A 295 15.15 14.42 1.52
CA PHE A 295 15.68 15.51 0.68
C PHE A 295 16.99 15.11 0.01
N ASN A 296 17.94 14.59 0.79
CA ASN A 296 19.22 14.14 0.25
C ASN A 296 19.06 12.93 -0.66
N LEU A 297 18.15 12.01 -0.33
CA LEU A 297 17.80 10.88 -1.20
C LEU A 297 17.25 11.37 -2.55
N LEU A 298 16.28 12.29 -2.55
CA LEU A 298 15.71 12.86 -3.76
C LEU A 298 16.78 13.57 -4.60
N LYS A 299 17.64 14.37 -3.96
CA LYS A 299 18.76 15.06 -4.62
C LYS A 299 19.70 14.06 -5.27
N GLY A 300 20.16 13.07 -4.52
CA GLY A 300 21.05 12.02 -5.03
C GLY A 300 20.45 11.29 -6.22
N PHE A 301 19.19 10.88 -6.12
CA PHE A 301 18.50 10.14 -7.17
C PHE A 301 18.32 10.98 -8.44
N TRP A 302 17.95 12.25 -8.29
CA TRP A 302 17.88 13.20 -9.41
C TRP A 302 19.24 13.44 -10.06
N TYR A 303 20.32 13.59 -9.28
CA TYR A 303 21.64 13.83 -9.84
C TYR A 303 22.18 12.62 -10.60
N GLN A 304 21.95 11.41 -10.10
CA GLN A 304 22.33 10.15 -10.76
C GLN A 304 21.57 9.90 -12.07
N SER A 305 20.39 10.51 -12.28
CA SER A 305 19.59 10.23 -13.46
C SER A 305 20.20 10.80 -14.75
N THR A 306 20.00 10.07 -15.86
CA THR A 306 20.42 10.50 -17.19
C THR A 306 19.69 11.77 -17.64
N VAL A 307 20.25 12.45 -18.64
CA VAL A 307 19.63 13.63 -19.27
C VAL A 307 18.24 13.30 -19.80
N GLU A 308 18.06 12.12 -20.38
CA GLU A 308 16.79 11.67 -20.96
C GLU A 308 15.66 11.58 -19.93
N PHE A 309 15.94 11.10 -18.71
CA PHE A 309 14.97 11.10 -17.62
C PHE A 309 14.64 12.52 -17.16
N LYS A 310 15.64 13.40 -17.07
CA LYS A 310 15.45 14.81 -16.65
C LYS A 310 14.59 15.57 -17.66
N GLU A 311 14.86 15.42 -18.96
CA GLU A 311 14.05 16.01 -20.03
C GLU A 311 12.62 15.46 -20.02
N PHE A 312 12.44 14.17 -19.79
CA PHE A 312 11.11 13.60 -19.64
C PHE A 312 10.35 14.23 -18.47
N VAL A 313 10.98 14.35 -17.30
CA VAL A 313 10.33 14.94 -16.10
C VAL A 313 10.01 16.41 -16.28
N LYS A 314 10.82 17.19 -17.02
CA LYS A 314 10.51 18.59 -17.37
C LYS A 314 9.16 18.77 -18.06
N THR A 315 8.70 17.75 -18.80
CA THR A 315 7.38 17.77 -19.46
C THR A 315 6.22 17.42 -18.53
N LYS A 316 6.52 16.99 -17.31
CA LYS A 316 5.52 16.56 -16.32
C LYS A 316 5.27 17.66 -15.31
N SER A 317 4.07 17.67 -14.75
CA SER A 317 3.64 18.68 -13.78
C SER A 317 4.37 18.64 -12.43
N ILE A 318 5.17 17.60 -12.17
CA ILE A 318 5.97 17.48 -10.96
C ILE A 318 7.27 18.29 -11.01
N TYR A 319 7.65 18.80 -12.19
CA TYR A 319 8.95 19.43 -12.38
C TYR A 319 9.13 20.68 -11.52
N GLU A 320 8.16 21.59 -11.50
CA GLU A 320 8.22 22.79 -10.67
C GLU A 320 8.31 22.45 -9.16
N PRO A 321 7.42 21.60 -8.61
CA PRO A 321 7.53 21.10 -7.23
C PRO A 321 8.89 20.45 -6.90
N LEU A 322 9.40 19.65 -7.83
CA LEU A 322 10.70 19.00 -7.71
C LEU A 322 11.81 20.04 -7.64
N MET A 323 11.87 20.99 -8.57
CA MET A 323 12.91 22.02 -8.61
C MET A 323 12.86 22.93 -7.38
N PHE A 324 11.67 23.28 -6.92
CA PHE A 324 11.50 24.00 -5.65
C PHE A 324 12.13 23.22 -4.48
N THR A 325 11.87 21.92 -4.41
CA THR A 325 12.41 21.02 -3.37
C THR A 325 13.92 20.84 -3.48
N MET A 326 14.46 20.76 -4.70
CA MET A 326 15.89 20.64 -4.97
C MET A 326 16.68 21.88 -4.53
N ASN A 327 16.11 23.07 -4.73
CA ASN A 327 16.71 24.36 -4.36
C ASN A 327 16.54 24.71 -2.88
N TYR A 328 15.77 23.91 -2.12
CA TYR A 328 15.58 24.11 -0.70
C TYR A 328 16.87 23.82 0.09
N SER A 329 17.30 24.78 0.91
CA SER A 329 18.36 24.59 1.90
C SER A 329 17.76 24.13 3.23
N ASN A 330 18.38 23.13 3.87
CA ASN A 330 17.86 22.45 5.08
C ASN A 330 17.77 23.34 6.34
N GLU A 331 17.96 24.65 6.23
CA GLU A 331 18.07 25.58 7.37
C GLU A 331 16.72 26.09 7.89
N ARG A 332 15.60 25.80 7.21
CA ARG A 332 14.26 26.27 7.61
C ARG A 332 13.25 25.12 7.64
N ASN A 333 12.05 25.39 8.17
CA ASN A 333 10.92 24.47 8.04
C ASN A 333 10.45 24.45 6.58
N PHE A 334 10.31 23.26 6.00
CA PHE A 334 9.92 23.11 4.60
C PHE A 334 8.46 23.56 4.42
N PRO A 335 8.18 24.53 3.52
CA PRO A 335 6.84 25.11 3.38
C PRO A 335 5.95 24.16 2.57
N ASN A 336 5.35 23.19 3.26
CA ASN A 336 4.49 22.17 2.65
C ASN A 336 3.32 22.79 1.88
N GLU A 337 2.82 23.96 2.29
CA GLU A 337 1.67 24.64 1.71
C GLU A 337 1.86 24.88 0.20
N LYS A 338 3.07 25.26 -0.22
CA LYS A 338 3.39 25.51 -1.63
C LYS A 338 3.39 24.24 -2.48
N LEU A 339 3.82 23.10 -1.91
CA LEU A 339 3.71 21.82 -2.60
C LEU A 339 2.25 21.38 -2.71
N PHE A 340 1.45 21.59 -1.66
CA PHE A 340 0.03 21.23 -1.66
C PHE A 340 -0.77 21.96 -2.75
N GLU A 341 -0.54 23.26 -2.94
CA GLU A 341 -1.22 24.03 -4.00
C GLU A 341 -0.91 23.48 -5.41
N SER A 342 0.33 23.05 -5.64
CA SER A 342 0.74 22.44 -6.91
C SER A 342 0.20 21.02 -7.11
N ASP A 343 0.12 20.20 -6.04
CA ASP A 343 -0.36 18.81 -6.10
C ASP A 343 -1.89 18.74 -6.21
N PHE A 344 -2.61 19.68 -5.57
CA PHE A 344 -4.07 19.72 -5.61
C PHE A 344 -4.60 19.79 -7.05
N ASN A 345 -3.98 20.63 -7.89
CA ASN A 345 -4.33 20.75 -9.30
C ASN A 345 -3.99 19.47 -10.11
N ASN A 346 -2.98 18.72 -9.69
CA ASN A 346 -2.54 17.49 -10.35
C ASN A 346 -3.32 16.23 -9.94
N ARG A 347 -3.82 16.17 -8.69
CA ARG A 347 -4.62 15.02 -8.20
C ARG A 347 -5.95 14.88 -8.93
N LEU A 348 -6.58 16.00 -9.32
CA LEU A 348 -7.82 16.00 -10.09
C LEU A 348 -7.69 15.24 -11.42
N THR A 349 -6.51 15.25 -12.05
CA THR A 349 -6.27 14.59 -13.34
C THR A 349 -6.05 13.08 -13.19
N PHE A 350 -5.40 12.63 -12.10
CA PHE A 350 -5.05 11.22 -11.89
C PHE A 350 -6.21 10.40 -11.30
N GLN A 351 -7.03 11.03 -10.46
CA GLN A 351 -8.27 10.43 -9.97
C GLN A 351 -9.22 10.03 -11.13
N TYR A 352 -9.20 10.74 -12.25
CA TYR A 352 -10.07 10.43 -13.41
C TYR A 352 -9.74 9.12 -14.15
N GLN A 353 -8.53 8.55 -14.03
CA GLN A 353 -8.15 7.32 -14.73
C GLN A 353 -8.25 6.04 -13.88
N GLY A 354 -8.25 6.16 -12.55
CA GLY A 354 -8.43 5.02 -11.62
C GLY A 354 -9.85 4.83 -11.07
N ILE A 355 -10.75 5.82 -11.22
CA ILE A 355 -12.01 5.91 -10.45
C ILE A 355 -13.26 5.63 -11.29
N LYS A 356 -13.20 4.70 -12.25
CA LYS A 356 -14.35 4.41 -13.12
C LYS A 356 -15.42 3.46 -12.52
N TYR A 357 -15.31 3.05 -11.26
CA TYR A 357 -16.16 1.98 -10.70
C TYR A 357 -16.46 2.14 -9.21
N CYS A 358 -17.50 2.89 -8.77
CA CYS A 358 -17.88 2.88 -7.32
C CYS A 358 -19.27 3.51 -6.98
N LEU A 359 -20.23 2.71 -6.46
CA LEU A 359 -21.18 2.97 -5.32
C LEU A 359 -22.72 2.91 -5.51
N PHE A 360 -23.40 2.08 -4.68
CA PHE A 360 -24.65 2.40 -3.95
C PHE A 360 -24.93 1.37 -2.82
N ARG A 361 -24.96 1.81 -1.55
CA ARG A 361 -25.76 1.26 -0.41
C ARG A 361 -25.30 1.88 0.94
N THR A 362 -25.73 3.10 1.25
CA THR A 362 -25.33 3.83 2.47
C THR A 362 -26.40 3.93 3.56
N ASP A 363 -27.66 3.53 3.35
CA ASP A 363 -28.68 3.80 4.37
C ASP A 363 -28.63 2.90 5.61
N ARG A 364 -28.39 1.58 5.49
CA ARG A 364 -28.41 0.68 6.66
C ARG A 364 -27.14 0.73 7.52
N ILE A 365 -26.01 1.12 6.94
CA ILE A 365 -24.71 1.15 7.61
C ILE A 365 -24.57 2.44 8.42
N PHE A 366 -25.05 3.57 7.89
CA PHE A 366 -25.08 4.85 8.59
C PHE A 366 -25.88 4.74 9.91
N VAL A 367 -27.06 4.12 9.86
CA VAL A 367 -27.91 3.90 11.05
C VAL A 367 -27.21 3.03 12.10
N ARG A 368 -26.56 1.92 11.70
CA ARG A 368 -25.79 1.09 12.66
C ARG A 368 -24.59 1.82 13.26
N ARG A 369 -23.94 2.73 12.52
CA ARG A 369 -22.80 3.51 13.01
C ARG A 369 -23.24 4.60 13.99
N MET A 370 -24.39 5.25 13.74
CA MET A 370 -25.00 6.15 14.72
C MET A 370 -25.49 5.41 15.96
N GLN A 371 -25.98 4.17 15.81
CA GLN A 371 -26.38 3.31 16.92
C GLN A 371 -25.20 2.96 17.84
N ILE A 372 -24.05 2.57 17.26
CA ILE A 372 -22.81 2.32 18.02
C ILE A 372 -22.36 3.58 18.76
N PHE A 373 -22.50 4.75 18.13
CA PHE A 373 -22.17 6.04 18.75
C PHE A 373 -23.14 6.38 19.91
N THR A 374 -24.45 6.22 19.74
CA THR A 374 -25.45 6.44 20.81
C THR A 374 -25.32 5.42 21.94
N ASP A 375 -24.90 4.19 21.66
CA ASP A 375 -24.92 3.12 22.64
C ASP A 375 -23.59 3.00 23.41
N LEU A 376 -22.44 3.33 22.80
CA LEU A 376 -21.11 3.15 23.43
C LEU A 376 -20.43 4.47 23.83
N ILE A 377 -20.61 5.54 23.04
CA ILE A 377 -19.83 6.77 23.19
C ILE A 377 -20.66 7.84 23.90
N TYR A 378 -21.93 7.98 23.53
CA TYR A 378 -22.82 8.99 24.07
C TYR A 378 -23.09 8.87 25.60
N PRO A 379 -23.28 7.67 26.19
CA PRO A 379 -23.52 7.54 27.62
C PRO A 379 -22.29 7.92 28.44
N ARG A 380 -21.08 7.54 27.97
CA ARG A 380 -19.82 7.93 28.60
C ARG A 380 -19.59 9.44 28.54
N TYR A 381 -19.92 10.07 27.41
CA TYR A 381 -19.78 11.52 27.26
C TYR A 381 -20.78 12.28 28.13
N ILE A 382 -22.02 11.78 28.29
CA ILE A 382 -23.00 12.35 29.23
C ILE A 382 -22.56 12.16 30.68
N GLU A 383 -22.05 10.99 31.07
CA GLU A 383 -21.57 10.75 32.42
C GLU A 383 -20.40 11.66 32.78
N GLU A 384 -19.45 11.83 31.85
CA GLU A 384 -18.29 12.70 32.02
C GLU A 384 -18.69 14.19 32.07
N PHE A 385 -19.63 14.60 31.21
CA PHE A 385 -20.17 15.96 31.21
C PHE A 385 -21.04 16.26 32.44
N SER A 386 -21.83 15.28 32.91
CA SER A 386 -22.66 15.39 34.12
C SER A 386 -21.80 15.42 35.39
N PHE A 387 -20.71 14.64 35.41
CA PHE A 387 -19.72 14.67 36.48
C PHE A 387 -18.99 16.02 36.55
N LEU A 388 -18.61 16.58 35.39
CA LEU A 388 -17.97 17.89 35.29
C LEU A 388 -18.92 19.05 35.63
N SER A 389 -20.21 18.93 35.27
CA SER A 389 -21.23 19.94 35.60
C SER A 389 -21.64 19.93 37.08
N GLN A 390 -21.60 18.78 37.76
CA GLN A 390 -21.83 18.72 39.21
C GLN A 390 -20.66 19.27 40.02
N LYS A 391 -19.41 19.07 39.57
CA LYS A 391 -18.21 19.57 40.27
C LYS A 391 -17.99 21.07 40.12
N ARG A 392 -18.50 21.69 39.07
CA ARG A 392 -18.43 23.14 38.87
C ARG A 392 -19.85 23.68 38.92
N LYS A 393 -20.24 24.33 40.02
CA LYS A 393 -21.50 25.11 40.12
C LYS A 393 -21.53 26.23 39.07
N ILE A 394 -21.76 25.89 37.81
CA ILE A 394 -21.86 26.83 36.70
C ILE A 394 -23.35 26.95 36.41
N GLY A 395 -23.88 28.16 36.60
CA GLY A 395 -25.25 28.53 36.23
C GLY A 395 -25.49 28.40 34.71
N PRO A 396 -26.73 28.61 34.25
CA PRO A 396 -27.19 28.18 32.92
C PRO A 396 -26.36 28.79 31.76
N PRO A 397 -26.29 28.08 30.62
CA PRO A 397 -25.20 28.23 29.67
C PRO A 397 -25.50 29.33 28.66
N ASN A 398 -24.71 30.40 28.65
CA ASN A 398 -24.68 31.30 27.51
C ASN A 398 -23.28 31.64 26.98
N ASN A 399 -22.16 31.16 27.56
CA ASN A 399 -20.82 31.48 27.04
C ASN A 399 -19.74 30.46 27.48
N CYS A 400 -19.76 29.23 26.96
CA CYS A 400 -18.69 28.25 27.21
C CYS A 400 -18.30 27.50 25.93
N LEU A 401 -17.68 28.22 24.98
CA LEU A 401 -17.02 27.61 23.82
C LEU A 401 -15.52 27.94 23.73
N LEU A 402 -14.92 28.61 24.73
CA LEU A 402 -13.53 29.07 24.65
C LEU A 402 -12.49 28.23 25.42
N ASN A 403 -12.85 27.13 26.07
CA ASN A 403 -11.91 26.38 26.93
C ASN A 403 -11.71 24.89 26.59
N ILE A 404 -12.07 24.41 25.39
CA ILE A 404 -11.88 22.99 24.99
C ILE A 404 -11.07 22.90 23.68
N VAL A 405 -10.09 23.78 23.49
CA VAL A 405 -9.02 23.57 22.50
C VAL A 405 -7.70 23.70 23.25
N GLY A 406 -7.28 22.60 23.85
CA GLY A 406 -6.08 22.54 24.67
C GLY A 406 -5.97 21.23 25.42
N PHE A 407 -5.98 20.10 24.69
CA PHE A 407 -5.42 18.81 25.09
C PHE A 407 -5.04 18.00 23.86
#